data_AF-A0A1M7EQ86-F1
#
_entry.id   AF-A0A1M7EQ86-F1
#
_cell.length_a   1.000
_cell.length_b   1.000
_cell.length_c   1.000
_cell.angle_alpha   90.00
_cell.angle_beta   90.00
_cell.angle_gamma   90.00
#
_symmetry.space_group_name_H-M   'P 1'
#
loop_
_entity.id
_entity.type
_entity.pdbx_description
1 polymer ?
#
loop_
_entity_poly.entity_id
_entity_poly.type
_entity_poly.pdbx_seq_one_letter_code
_entity_poly.pdbx_strand_id
1 'polypeptide(L)'
;MLMKSPTNSTYFRLIIVIEYVKLQDAYISEVGTGIGDWKLIGYKMKSTSNFQYFEGTTENGETAGQTVLLQSGKSAGWKAVNVGALNDCVANSVWQLDVEANTASGGSADYSAIISGGAGGDCYVLTPNFEKLDTKDGAVADAS
;
A
#
# COMPACT_ATOMS: atom_id res chain seq x y z
N MET A 1 -16.42 -0.21 13.60
CA MET A 1 -17.29 0.39 12.56
C MET A 1 -16.64 0.08 11.22
N LEU A 2 -17.11 -0.96 10.51
CA LEU A 2 -16.52 -1.42 9.25
C LEU A 2 -17.09 -0.57 8.10
N MET A 3 -16.29 0.26 7.47
CA MET A 3 -16.68 0.94 6.23
C MET A 3 -16.60 -0.06 5.07
N LYS A 4 -17.67 -0.14 4.27
CA LYS A 4 -17.82 -1.12 3.19
C LYS A 4 -17.46 -0.47 1.85
N SER A 5 -16.38 -0.92 1.22
CA SER A 5 -15.92 -0.39 -0.08
C SER A 5 -16.89 -0.67 -1.23
N PRO A 6 -17.11 0.28 -2.17
CA PRO A 6 -18.02 0.14 -3.30
C PRO A 6 -17.43 -0.71 -4.43
N THR A 7 -18.25 -1.59 -5.00
CA THR A 7 -17.87 -2.80 -5.77
C THR A 7 -17.71 -2.66 -7.29
N ASN A 8 -17.50 -1.49 -7.87
CA ASN A 8 -17.32 -1.39 -9.34
C ASN A 8 -16.45 -0.21 -9.78
N SER A 9 -15.14 -0.42 -9.90
CA SER A 9 -14.22 0.61 -10.39
C SER A 9 -13.14 -0.03 -11.26
N THR A 10 -13.14 0.32 -12.54
CA THR A 10 -12.06 0.01 -13.49
C THR A 10 -10.77 0.77 -13.18
N TYR A 11 -10.88 1.82 -12.35
CA TYR A 11 -9.77 2.66 -11.94
C TYR A 11 -9.24 2.28 -10.57
N PHE A 12 -7.92 2.30 -10.43
CA PHE A 12 -7.21 2.27 -9.16
C PHE A 12 -7.71 3.42 -8.28
N ARG A 13 -8.07 3.13 -7.03
CA ARG A 13 -8.62 4.14 -6.12
C ARG A 13 -7.57 4.54 -5.08
N LEU A 14 -6.90 5.66 -5.32
CA LEU A 14 -5.91 6.23 -4.40
C LEU A 14 -6.45 6.44 -2.98
N ILE A 15 -7.75 6.76 -2.84
CA ILE A 15 -8.40 6.93 -1.53
C ILE A 15 -8.21 5.69 -0.64
N ILE A 16 -8.29 4.50 -1.23
CA ILE A 16 -8.21 3.25 -0.46
C ILE A 16 -6.81 3.07 0.13
N VAL A 17 -5.76 3.40 -0.61
CA VAL A 17 -4.41 3.27 -0.07
C VAL A 17 -4.07 4.38 0.94
N ILE A 18 -4.66 5.57 0.80
CA ILE A 18 -4.58 6.64 1.81
C ILE A 18 -5.26 6.22 3.13
N GLU A 19 -6.40 5.53 3.03
CA GLU A 19 -7.07 4.95 4.20
C GLU A 19 -6.17 3.94 4.91
N TYR A 20 -5.48 3.08 4.16
CA TYR A 20 -4.48 2.17 4.73
C TYR A 20 -3.39 2.91 5.52
N VAL A 21 -2.74 3.93 4.91
CA VAL A 21 -1.68 4.71 5.57
C VAL A 21 -2.17 5.30 6.90
N LYS A 22 -3.34 5.94 6.90
CA LYS A 22 -3.90 6.57 8.12
C LYS A 22 -4.21 5.56 9.23
N LEU A 23 -4.79 4.41 8.88
CA LEU A 23 -5.10 3.36 9.86
C LEU A 23 -3.81 2.72 10.39
N GLN A 24 -2.81 2.57 9.53
CA GLN A 24 -1.51 2.03 9.91
C GLN A 24 -0.74 2.95 10.85
N ASP A 25 -0.71 4.27 10.56
CA ASP A 25 -0.13 5.28 11.43
C ASP A 25 -0.82 5.32 12.80
N ALA A 26 -2.16 5.27 12.82
CA ALA A 26 -2.93 5.23 14.07
C ALA A 26 -2.57 4.00 14.91
N TYR A 27 -2.44 2.83 14.27
CA TYR A 27 -2.05 1.60 14.95
C TYR A 27 -0.62 1.65 15.49
N ILE A 28 0.33 2.16 14.69
CA ILE A 28 1.73 2.32 15.11
C ILE A 28 1.82 3.31 16.28
N SER A 29 1.03 4.39 16.27
CA SER A 29 0.98 5.33 17.39
C SER A 29 0.38 4.71 18.66
N GLU A 30 -0.47 3.68 18.55
CA GLU A 30 -1.07 2.99 19.69
C GLU A 30 -0.12 1.93 20.28
N VAL A 31 0.52 1.14 19.42
CA VAL A 31 1.35 -0.02 19.83
C VAL A 31 2.84 0.34 19.96
N GLY A 32 3.31 1.33 19.21
CA GLY A 32 4.68 1.88 19.25
C GLY A 32 5.75 1.00 18.60
N THR A 33 5.55 -0.32 18.51
CA THR A 33 6.60 -1.26 18.12
C THR A 33 6.24 -2.19 16.95
N GLY A 34 5.09 -2.00 16.31
CA GLY A 34 4.59 -2.96 15.33
C GLY A 34 3.72 -2.38 14.24
N ILE A 35 3.80 -3.02 13.07
CA ILE A 35 2.90 -2.88 11.94
C ILE A 35 1.77 -3.89 12.14
N GLY A 36 0.55 -3.45 11.89
CA GLY A 36 -0.64 -4.28 12.01
C GLY A 36 -1.03 -4.82 10.64
N ASP A 37 -1.47 -6.06 10.60
CA ASP A 37 -2.11 -6.58 9.41
C ASP A 37 -3.44 -5.82 9.12
N TRP A 38 -3.98 -5.95 7.92
CA TRP A 38 -5.14 -5.21 7.46
C TRP A 38 -6.33 -5.41 8.39
N LYS A 39 -6.56 -6.65 8.85
CA LYS A 39 -7.66 -6.95 9.77
C LYS A 39 -7.47 -6.26 11.12
N LEU A 40 -6.25 -6.25 11.65
CA LEU A 40 -5.91 -5.66 12.94
C LEU A 40 -6.08 -4.14 12.94
N ILE A 41 -5.66 -3.48 11.86
CA ILE A 41 -5.83 -2.02 11.70
C ILE A 41 -7.26 -1.64 11.25
N GLY A 42 -8.17 -2.61 11.08
CA GLY A 42 -9.55 -2.37 10.67
C GLY A 42 -9.73 -2.04 9.19
N TYR A 43 -8.74 -2.34 8.36
CA TYR A 43 -8.75 -2.20 6.91
C TYR A 43 -9.24 -3.48 6.22
N LYS A 44 -10.01 -3.35 5.14
CA LYS A 44 -10.49 -4.49 4.35
C LYS A 44 -10.51 -4.13 2.88
N MET A 45 -9.90 -4.98 2.06
CA MET A 45 -9.96 -4.83 0.61
C MET A 45 -10.34 -6.13 -0.07
N LYS A 46 -11.24 -6.01 -1.04
CA LYS A 46 -11.70 -7.12 -1.85
C LYS A 46 -11.07 -7.03 -3.24
N SER A 47 -10.43 -8.10 -3.68
CA SER A 47 -9.99 -8.27 -5.06
C SER A 47 -11.17 -8.08 -6.03
N THR A 48 -10.89 -7.39 -7.12
CA THR A 48 -11.85 -7.10 -8.19
C THR A 48 -11.48 -7.89 -9.44
N SER A 49 -12.26 -7.75 -10.52
CA SER A 49 -11.89 -8.32 -11.82
C SER A 49 -10.59 -7.73 -12.40
N ASN A 50 -10.22 -6.53 -11.96
CA ASN A 50 -9.10 -5.77 -12.54
C ASN A 50 -7.86 -5.77 -11.65
N PHE A 51 -8.04 -5.89 -10.33
CA PHE A 51 -6.94 -5.83 -9.35
C PHE A 51 -7.04 -6.95 -8.32
N GLN A 52 -5.91 -7.60 -8.10
CA GLN A 52 -5.66 -8.44 -6.94
C GLN A 52 -4.95 -7.62 -5.87
N TYR A 53 -5.50 -7.63 -4.67
CA TYR A 53 -4.91 -6.94 -3.51
C TYR A 53 -4.27 -7.97 -2.59
N PHE A 54 -3.10 -7.64 -2.08
CA PHE A 54 -2.31 -8.46 -1.20
C PHE A 54 -2.03 -7.69 0.09
N GLU A 55 -2.43 -8.30 1.20
CA GLU A 55 -1.98 -7.94 2.52
C GLU A 55 -0.52 -8.35 2.64
N GLY A 56 0.35 -7.37 2.78
CA GLY A 56 1.75 -7.62 2.93
C GLY A 56 2.08 -7.78 4.41
N THR A 57 2.21 -9.05 4.82
CA THR A 57 2.93 -9.61 5.98
C THR A 57 2.70 -11.14 6.03
N THR A 58 1.67 -11.64 5.34
CA THR A 58 1.41 -13.07 5.09
C THR A 58 0.92 -13.26 3.65
N GLU A 59 1.56 -14.13 2.87
CA GLU A 59 1.10 -14.45 1.51
C GLU A 59 -0.30 -15.10 1.58
N ASN A 60 -1.26 -14.51 0.86
CA ASN A 60 -2.63 -14.98 0.60
C ASN A 60 -3.68 -14.71 1.69
N GLY A 61 -4.29 -13.53 1.62
CA GLY A 61 -5.72 -13.31 1.88
C GLY A 61 -6.20 -13.30 3.34
N GLU A 62 -6.67 -12.13 3.79
CA GLU A 62 -7.63 -11.88 4.89
C GLU A 62 -7.46 -12.65 6.23
N THR A 63 -6.30 -13.24 6.52
CA THR A 63 -6.02 -13.99 7.76
C THR A 63 -4.60 -13.65 8.24
N ALA A 64 -4.33 -13.17 9.48
CA ALA A 64 -5.18 -12.98 10.66
C ALA A 64 -4.52 -12.12 11.75
N GLY A 65 -5.10 -10.97 12.13
CA GLY A 65 -4.91 -10.28 13.42
C GLY A 65 -3.48 -10.20 13.97
N GLN A 66 -2.47 -10.07 13.11
CA GLN A 66 -1.07 -10.18 13.48
C GLN A 66 -0.37 -8.82 13.54
N THR A 67 0.55 -8.72 14.50
CA THR A 67 1.48 -7.61 14.62
C THR A 67 2.85 -8.11 14.18
N VAL A 68 3.44 -7.44 13.19
CA VAL A 68 4.85 -7.64 12.81
C VAL A 68 5.67 -6.52 13.42
N LEU A 69 6.87 -6.83 13.92
CA LEU A 69 7.74 -5.81 14.49
C LEU A 69 8.04 -4.72 13.46
N LEU A 70 7.88 -3.47 13.86
CA LEU A 70 8.29 -2.33 13.07
C LEU A 70 9.83 -2.29 13.10
N GLN A 71 10.45 -2.73 12.02
CA GLN A 71 11.90 -2.81 11.87
C GLN A 71 12.39 -1.74 10.91
N SER A 72 13.69 -1.44 10.94
CA SER A 72 14.36 -0.60 9.92
C SER A 72 14.42 -1.26 8.54
N GLY A 73 13.95 -2.51 8.42
CA GLY A 73 13.82 -3.23 7.15
C GLY A 73 12.41 -3.10 6.59
N LYS A 74 12.33 -3.04 5.26
CA LYS A 74 11.07 -2.90 4.51
C LYS A 74 10.15 -4.09 4.74
N SER A 75 8.95 -3.83 5.25
CA SER A 75 7.83 -4.76 5.15
C SER A 75 6.90 -4.24 4.06
N ALA A 76 6.68 -5.00 2.99
CA ALA A 76 5.59 -4.67 2.07
C ALA A 76 4.31 -4.68 2.90
N GLY A 77 3.67 -3.54 3.14
CA GLY A 77 2.48 -3.45 3.99
C GLY A 77 1.19 -3.42 3.18
N TRP A 78 1.29 -2.94 1.94
CA TRP A 78 0.18 -2.90 1.00
C TRP A 78 0.67 -3.21 -0.41
N LYS A 79 -0.06 -4.04 -1.15
CA LYS A 79 0.25 -4.34 -2.55
C LYS A 79 -1.02 -4.55 -3.38
N ALA A 80 -1.02 -4.04 -4.60
CA ALA A 80 -2.01 -4.32 -5.63
C ALA A 80 -1.33 -4.72 -6.94
N VAL A 81 -1.91 -5.69 -7.64
CA VAL A 81 -1.45 -6.18 -8.94
C VAL A 81 -2.62 -6.19 -9.91
N ASN A 82 -2.45 -5.65 -11.11
CA ASN A 82 -3.49 -5.74 -12.13
C ASN A 82 -3.52 -7.12 -12.80
N VAL A 83 -4.74 -7.66 -12.97
CA VAL A 83 -4.96 -9.02 -13.49
C VAL A 83 -4.86 -9.08 -15.02
N GLY A 84 -5.16 -7.97 -15.69
CA GLY A 84 -5.04 -7.81 -17.13
C GLY A 84 -4.38 -6.48 -17.47
N ALA A 85 -4.00 -6.28 -18.73
CA ALA A 85 -3.47 -5.00 -19.19
C ALA A 85 -4.52 -3.89 -18.95
N LEU A 86 -4.09 -2.78 -18.36
CA LEU A 86 -4.91 -1.61 -18.09
C LEU A 86 -4.33 -0.44 -18.89
N ASN A 87 -4.94 -0.11 -20.02
CA ASN A 87 -4.40 0.89 -20.95
C ASN A 87 -2.93 0.58 -21.30
N ASP A 88 -2.01 1.49 -21.01
CA ASP A 88 -0.56 1.38 -21.27
C ASP A 88 0.20 0.60 -20.18
N CYS A 89 -0.49 0.19 -19.11
CA CYS A 89 0.08 -0.60 -18.05
C CYS A 89 -0.07 -2.10 -18.37
N VAL A 90 1.05 -2.82 -18.50
CA VAL A 90 1.01 -4.24 -18.86
C VAL A 90 0.34 -5.07 -17.76
N ALA A 91 -0.13 -6.27 -18.08
CA ALA A 91 -0.67 -7.16 -17.04
C ALA A 91 0.40 -7.50 -16.00
N ASN A 92 -0.01 -7.67 -14.73
CA ASN A 92 0.84 -7.97 -13.58
C ASN A 92 1.78 -6.86 -13.11
N SER A 93 1.54 -5.62 -13.53
CA SER A 93 2.11 -4.44 -12.90
C SER A 93 1.72 -4.33 -11.43
N VAL A 94 2.65 -3.81 -10.63
CA VAL A 94 2.56 -3.79 -9.17
C VAL A 94 2.54 -2.35 -8.68
N TRP A 95 1.64 -2.09 -7.74
CA TRP A 95 1.65 -0.92 -6.86
C TRP A 95 1.85 -1.42 -5.44
N GLN A 96 2.88 -0.91 -4.76
CA GLN A 96 3.24 -1.37 -3.42
C GLN A 96 3.61 -0.19 -2.52
N LEU A 97 3.24 -0.28 -1.24
CA LEU A 97 3.78 0.54 -0.17
C LEU A 97 4.59 -0.35 0.77
N ASP A 98 5.88 -0.08 0.86
CA ASP A 98 6.71 -0.57 1.94
C ASP A 98 6.48 0.28 3.18
N VAL A 99 6.56 -0.35 4.35
CA VAL A 99 6.48 0.28 5.66
C VAL A 99 7.74 -0.09 6.44
N GLU A 100 8.35 0.89 7.08
CA GLU A 100 9.57 0.75 7.86
C GLU A 100 9.58 1.73 9.04
N ALA A 101 10.39 1.43 10.06
CA ALA A 101 10.51 2.29 11.22
C ALA A 101 11.09 3.66 10.83
N ASN A 102 10.38 4.74 11.18
CA ASN A 102 10.97 6.08 11.13
C ASN A 102 11.96 6.20 12.30
N THR A 103 13.24 6.33 11.98
CA THR A 103 14.30 6.39 12.99
C THR A 103 14.48 7.77 13.62
N ALA A 104 13.87 8.81 13.05
CA ALA A 104 13.92 10.19 13.54
C ALA A 104 12.81 10.48 14.57
N SER A 105 11.65 9.80 14.47
CA SER A 105 10.52 9.92 15.39
C SER A 105 10.08 8.54 15.86
N GLY A 106 10.47 8.17 17.09
CA GLY A 106 10.06 6.89 17.68
C GLY A 106 8.54 6.75 17.72
N GLY A 107 8.01 5.61 17.25
CA GLY A 107 6.57 5.39 17.14
C GLY A 107 5.93 5.98 15.87
N SER A 108 6.70 6.17 14.80
CA SER A 108 6.21 6.54 13.47
C SER A 108 6.82 5.63 12.41
N ALA A 109 6.17 5.54 11.24
CA ALA A 109 6.69 4.80 10.09
C ALA A 109 7.02 5.73 8.92
N ASP A 110 7.97 5.27 8.10
CA ASP A 110 8.18 5.79 6.76
C ASP A 110 7.56 4.83 5.75
N TYR A 111 6.97 5.41 4.70
CA TYR A 111 6.35 4.70 3.60
C TYR A 111 7.18 4.89 2.34
N SER A 112 7.39 3.83 1.55
CA SER A 112 8.00 3.95 0.22
C SER A 112 7.05 3.43 -0.85
N ALA A 113 6.80 4.27 -1.86
CA ALA A 113 5.88 3.95 -2.94
C ALA A 113 6.62 3.33 -4.12
N ILE A 114 6.16 2.15 -4.55
CA ILE A 114 6.76 1.40 -5.64
C ILE A 114 5.70 1.15 -6.71
N ILE A 115 6.02 1.51 -7.95
CA ILE A 115 5.26 1.16 -9.14
C ILE A 115 6.17 0.38 -10.09
N SER A 116 5.72 -0.77 -10.58
CA SER A 116 6.45 -1.57 -11.57
C SER A 116 5.51 -2.08 -12.67
N GLY A 117 6.02 -2.25 -13.90
CA GLY A 117 5.28 -2.93 -14.98
C GLY A 117 4.79 -2.04 -16.14
N GLY A 118 5.60 -1.10 -16.62
CA GLY A 118 5.42 -0.56 -17.96
C GLY A 118 6.77 -0.53 -18.65
N ALA A 119 6.86 -0.98 -19.91
CA ALA A 119 8.02 -0.64 -20.73
C ALA A 119 8.00 0.88 -20.92
N GLY A 120 8.74 1.64 -20.10
CA GLY A 120 8.74 3.11 -20.13
C GLY A 120 8.05 3.82 -18.96
N GLY A 121 7.49 3.10 -17.97
CA GLY A 121 6.90 3.73 -16.76
C GLY A 121 5.41 4.11 -16.85
N ASP A 122 4.68 3.77 -17.90
CA ASP A 122 3.33 4.31 -18.18
C ASP A 122 2.20 3.97 -17.18
N CYS A 123 2.46 3.13 -16.17
CA CYS A 123 1.49 2.84 -15.11
C CYS A 123 1.18 4.04 -14.20
N TYR A 124 1.99 5.11 -14.24
CA TYR A 124 1.79 6.35 -13.48
C TYR A 124 0.45 7.04 -13.79
N VAL A 125 0.03 7.04 -15.05
CA VAL A 125 -1.21 7.69 -15.51
C VAL A 125 -2.45 7.12 -14.81
N LEU A 126 -2.40 5.85 -14.41
CA LEU A 126 -3.52 5.19 -13.73
C LEU A 126 -3.57 5.51 -12.24
N THR A 127 -2.45 5.93 -11.67
CA THR A 127 -2.31 6.20 -10.24
C THR A 127 -1.60 7.52 -10.00
N PRO A 128 -2.14 8.64 -10.55
CA PRO A 128 -1.57 9.94 -10.31
C PRO A 128 -1.59 10.18 -8.80
N ASN A 129 -0.43 10.59 -8.26
CA ASN A 129 -0.19 10.83 -6.83
C ASN A 129 0.09 9.60 -5.95
N PHE A 130 0.20 8.37 -6.48
CA PHE A 130 0.61 7.23 -5.63
C PHE A 130 2.02 7.40 -5.08
N GLU A 131 2.96 7.93 -5.87
CA GLU A 131 4.31 8.26 -5.40
C GLU A 131 4.35 9.37 -4.35
N LYS A 132 3.30 10.21 -4.24
CA LYS A 132 3.21 11.22 -3.17
C LYS A 132 2.94 10.63 -1.79
N LEU A 133 2.76 9.31 -1.72
CA LEU A 133 2.68 8.56 -0.47
C LEU A 133 4.06 8.12 0.02
N ASP A 134 5.10 8.33 -0.78
CA ASP A 134 6.47 8.16 -0.31
C ASP A 134 6.79 9.24 0.72
N THR A 135 7.08 8.81 1.95
CA THR A 135 7.48 9.68 3.06
C THR A 135 8.93 9.43 3.45
N LYS A 136 9.61 8.46 2.84
CA LYS A 136 11.01 8.17 3.10
C LYS A 136 11.86 9.24 2.39
N ASP A 137 12.13 10.30 3.16
CA ASP A 137 13.19 11.27 2.91
C ASP A 137 13.02 12.15 1.66
N GLY A 138 12.03 13.06 1.64
CA GLY A 138 12.01 14.25 0.76
C GLY A 138 12.16 14.06 -0.76
N ALA A 139 12.25 12.83 -1.25
CA ALA A 139 12.52 12.47 -2.62
C ALA A 139 11.20 12.38 -3.35
N VAL A 140 10.63 13.56 -3.63
CA VAL A 140 9.88 13.71 -4.86
C VAL A 140 10.85 13.30 -5.96
N ALA A 141 10.69 12.10 -6.50
CA ALA A 141 11.33 11.74 -7.76
C ALA A 141 10.75 12.70 -8.80
N ASP A 142 11.44 13.83 -8.99
CA ASP A 142 11.31 14.63 -10.19
C ASP A 142 11.64 13.68 -11.35
N ALA A 143 10.62 13.37 -12.13
CA ALA A 143 10.76 12.61 -13.35
C ALA A 143 11.63 13.42 -14.32
N SER A 144 12.93 13.15 -14.31
CA SER A 144 13.87 13.58 -15.34
C SER A 144 13.77 12.71 -16.59
#